data_AF-A0A496RLZ0-F1
#
_entry.id   AF-A0A496RLZ0-F1
#
_cell.length_a   1.000
_cell.length_b   1.000
_cell.length_c   1.000
_cell.angle_alpha   90.00
_cell.angle_beta   90.00
_cell.angle_gamma   90.00
#
_symmetry.space_group_name_H-M   'P 1'
#
loop_
_entity.id
_entity.type
_entity.pdbx_description
1 polymer ?
#
loop_
_entity_poly.entity_id
_entity_poly.type
_entity_poly.pdbx_seq_one_letter_code
_entity_poly.pdbx_strand_id
1 'polypeptide(L)'
;MSVELYRKNVGKLEKILTYKQDLLKLFGQNNLQQIKSSVCTMKNDIDDVLDGKSINAEDKETLVRRILNLLINIVITHPIVPILKDLSIEFSLLAFNWNQMTIKSHEVKVLSLTLRRLIDTHWTMMDAIIVMKKLLREFKNFKHFYPPAFELSKSYLQSLQEKGATNLKEGCTAHGASEEEVDKDEQD
;
A
#
# COMPACT_ATOMS: atom_id res chain seq x y z
N MET A 1 -28.45 12.29 9.90
CA MET A 1 -27.81 10.96 9.76
C MET A 1 -28.92 9.93 9.74
N SER A 2 -28.90 8.92 8.85
CA SER A 2 -29.90 7.84 8.93
C SER A 2 -29.62 6.95 10.13
N VAL A 3 -30.68 6.61 10.89
CA VAL A 3 -30.62 5.68 12.04
C VAL A 3 -30.09 4.30 11.62
N GLU A 4 -30.36 3.87 10.40
CA GLU A 4 -29.83 2.63 9.83
C GLU A 4 -28.30 2.65 9.71
N LEU A 5 -27.72 3.79 9.32
CA LEU A 5 -26.28 3.95 9.15
C LEU A 5 -25.56 3.88 10.50
N TYR A 6 -26.16 4.49 11.53
CA TYR A 6 -25.72 4.40 12.92
C TYR A 6 -25.76 2.96 13.44
N ARG A 7 -26.91 2.28 13.33
CA ARG A 7 -27.06 0.86 13.74
C ARG A 7 -26.06 -0.05 13.03
N LYS A 8 -25.77 0.21 11.75
CA LYS A 8 -24.75 -0.52 10.97
C LYS A 8 -23.32 -0.28 11.46
N ASN A 9 -22.96 0.96 11.83
CA ASN A 9 -21.67 1.30 12.43
C ASN A 9 -21.50 0.62 13.80
N VAL A 10 -22.48 0.75 14.70
CA VAL A 10 -22.44 0.09 16.02
C VAL A 10 -22.34 -1.43 15.87
N GLY A 11 -23.16 -2.05 15.03
CA GLY A 11 -23.11 -3.50 14.82
C GLY A 11 -21.81 -4.02 14.19
N LYS A 12 -21.10 -3.21 13.39
CA LYS A 12 -19.72 -3.54 12.97
C LYS A 12 -18.75 -3.45 14.13
N LEU A 13 -18.83 -2.37 14.91
CA LEU A 13 -17.91 -2.09 15.99
C LEU A 13 -18.05 -3.12 17.14
N GLU A 14 -19.27 -3.53 17.47
CA GLU A 14 -19.56 -4.65 18.38
C GLU A 14 -18.92 -5.96 17.87
N LYS A 15 -19.04 -6.28 16.56
CA LYS A 15 -18.34 -7.43 15.96
C LYS A 15 -16.83 -7.33 16.11
N ILE A 16 -16.22 -6.17 15.87
CA ILE A 16 -14.77 -5.97 16.04
C ILE A 16 -14.37 -6.19 17.51
N LEU A 17 -15.17 -5.73 18.47
CA LEU A 17 -14.95 -5.91 19.90
C LEU A 17 -15.09 -7.38 20.39
N THR A 18 -15.53 -8.31 19.54
CA THR A 18 -15.51 -9.76 19.84
C THR A 18 -14.13 -10.40 19.70
N TYR A 19 -13.22 -9.83 18.90
CA TYR A 19 -11.83 -10.31 18.70
C TYR A 19 -10.92 -9.99 19.91
N LYS A 20 -11.36 -10.43 21.10
CA LYS A 20 -10.81 -10.04 22.40
C LYS A 20 -9.32 -10.35 22.52
N GLN A 21 -8.83 -11.46 21.99
CA GLN A 21 -7.42 -11.86 22.14
C GLN A 21 -6.46 -10.91 21.40
N ASP A 22 -6.76 -10.53 20.16
CA ASP A 22 -5.89 -9.64 19.38
C ASP A 22 -5.98 -8.20 19.86
N LEU A 23 -7.18 -7.77 20.28
CA LEU A 23 -7.36 -6.48 20.96
C LEU A 23 -6.62 -6.43 22.31
N LEU A 24 -6.58 -7.52 23.08
CA LEU A 24 -5.81 -7.56 24.33
C LEU A 24 -4.30 -7.42 24.09
N LYS A 25 -3.75 -8.00 23.02
CA LYS A 25 -2.34 -7.85 22.64
C LYS A 25 -1.99 -6.41 22.25
N LEU A 26 -2.89 -5.72 21.54
CA LEU A 26 -2.66 -4.35 21.05
C LEU A 26 -2.87 -3.28 22.12
N PHE A 27 -3.90 -3.42 22.96
CA PHE A 27 -4.32 -2.37 23.88
C PHE A 27 -3.97 -2.66 25.35
N GLY A 28 -3.82 -3.93 25.73
CA GLY A 28 -3.86 -4.34 27.13
C GLY A 28 -5.29 -4.27 27.72
N GLN A 29 -5.48 -4.93 28.87
CA GLN A 29 -6.82 -5.18 29.42
C GLN A 29 -7.55 -3.91 29.89
N ASN A 30 -6.85 -2.98 30.55
CA ASN A 30 -7.43 -1.73 31.04
C ASN A 30 -7.94 -0.86 29.87
N ASN A 31 -7.08 -0.57 28.89
CA ASN A 31 -7.44 0.26 27.75
C ASN A 31 -8.59 -0.35 26.92
N LEU A 32 -8.60 -1.68 26.73
CA LEU A 32 -9.72 -2.37 26.06
C LEU A 32 -11.04 -2.23 26.83
N GLN A 33 -11.02 -2.30 28.17
CA GLN A 33 -12.21 -2.02 28.97
C GLN A 33 -12.68 -0.56 28.85
N GLN A 34 -11.76 0.41 28.83
CA GLN A 34 -12.12 1.81 28.65
C GLN A 34 -12.69 2.11 27.25
N ILE A 35 -12.14 1.49 26.19
CA ILE A 35 -12.70 1.57 24.83
C ILE A 35 -14.13 1.02 24.82
N LYS A 36 -14.36 -0.18 25.40
CA LYS A 36 -15.70 -0.78 25.50
C LYS A 36 -16.68 0.07 26.30
N SER A 37 -16.23 0.68 27.40
CA SER A 37 -17.03 1.62 28.19
C SER A 37 -17.38 2.87 27.38
N SER A 38 -16.41 3.50 26.72
CA SER A 38 -16.62 4.66 25.84
C SER A 38 -17.64 4.40 24.74
N VAL A 39 -17.55 3.24 24.10
CA VAL A 39 -18.50 2.78 23.06
C VAL A 39 -19.90 2.63 23.63
N CYS A 40 -20.04 1.97 24.79
CA CYS A 40 -21.34 1.79 25.44
C CYS A 40 -21.97 3.13 25.82
N THR A 41 -21.19 4.05 26.38
CA THR A 41 -21.64 5.41 26.71
C THR A 41 -22.10 6.18 25.48
N MET A 42 -21.29 6.21 24.40
CA MET A 42 -21.67 6.92 23.17
C MET A 42 -22.90 6.32 22.48
N LYS A 43 -23.06 4.99 22.53
CA LYS A 43 -24.24 4.28 22.01
C LYS A 43 -25.48 4.65 22.81
N ASN A 44 -25.45 4.46 24.12
CA ASN A 44 -26.57 4.77 25.01
C ASN A 44 -26.97 6.24 24.89
N ASP A 45 -25.99 7.16 24.79
CA ASP A 45 -26.27 8.58 24.60
C ASP A 45 -26.95 8.87 23.24
N ILE A 46 -26.53 8.23 22.15
CA ILE A 46 -27.23 8.41 20.86
C ILE A 46 -28.64 7.82 20.92
N ASP A 47 -28.82 6.66 21.55
CA ASP A 47 -30.12 6.02 21.71
C ASP A 47 -31.06 6.88 22.58
N ASP A 48 -30.57 7.47 23.68
CA ASP A 48 -31.32 8.39 24.53
C ASP A 48 -31.70 9.71 23.81
N VAL A 49 -30.83 10.25 22.95
CA VAL A 49 -31.19 11.41 22.09
C VAL A 49 -32.26 11.03 21.06
N LEU A 50 -32.22 9.82 20.50
CA LEU A 50 -33.24 9.33 19.56
C LEU A 50 -34.60 9.12 20.25
N ASP A 51 -34.59 8.74 21.53
CA ASP A 51 -35.79 8.69 22.39
C ASP A 51 -36.27 10.08 22.86
N GLY A 52 -35.56 11.16 22.51
CA GLY A 52 -35.92 12.54 22.86
C GLY A 52 -35.52 12.97 24.29
N LYS A 53 -34.64 12.25 24.96
CA LYS A 53 -34.15 12.58 26.31
C LYS A 53 -33.01 13.60 26.24
N SER A 54 -32.96 14.50 27.22
CA SER A 54 -31.82 15.42 27.39
C SER A 54 -30.67 14.73 28.13
N ILE A 55 -29.43 14.98 27.70
CA ILE A 55 -28.24 14.28 28.20
C ILE A 55 -27.23 15.29 28.72
N ASN A 56 -26.81 15.13 29.98
CA ASN A 56 -25.57 15.74 30.45
C ASN A 56 -24.39 14.86 29.99
N ALA A 57 -23.48 15.46 29.23
CA ALA A 57 -22.40 14.78 28.55
C ALA A 57 -21.00 15.34 28.88
N GLU A 58 -20.90 16.35 29.75
CA GLU A 58 -19.67 17.08 30.05
C GLU A 58 -18.58 16.16 30.64
N ASP A 59 -18.92 15.33 31.65
CA ASP A 59 -18.01 14.31 32.19
C ASP A 59 -17.62 13.26 31.13
N LYS A 60 -18.58 12.89 30.26
CA LYS A 60 -18.42 11.85 29.23
C LYS A 60 -17.48 12.29 28.12
N GLU A 61 -17.42 13.59 27.82
CA GLU A 61 -16.49 14.16 26.84
C GLU A 61 -15.03 13.85 27.20
N THR A 62 -14.67 14.01 28.47
CA THR A 62 -13.30 13.78 28.95
C THR A 62 -12.85 12.34 28.67
N LEU A 63 -13.76 11.38 28.81
CA LEU A 63 -13.54 9.96 28.54
C LEU A 63 -13.39 9.71 27.03
N VAL A 64 -14.30 10.21 26.19
CA VAL A 64 -14.22 10.07 24.72
C VAL A 64 -12.93 10.69 24.18
N ARG A 65 -12.58 11.90 24.65
CA ARG A 65 -11.33 12.60 24.31
C ARG A 65 -10.09 11.78 24.70
N ARG A 66 -10.07 11.21 25.91
CA ARG A 66 -8.97 10.33 26.36
C ARG A 66 -8.80 9.12 25.45
N ILE A 67 -9.89 8.49 25.02
CA ILE A 67 -9.83 7.30 24.14
C ILE A 67 -9.42 7.67 22.71
N LEU A 68 -9.89 8.80 22.16
CA LEU A 68 -9.41 9.28 20.86
C LEU A 68 -7.89 9.53 20.87
N ASN A 69 -7.37 10.20 21.90
CA ASN A 69 -5.93 10.41 22.07
C ASN A 69 -5.15 9.10 22.23
N LEU A 70 -5.70 8.13 22.97
CA LEU A 70 -5.11 6.80 23.11
C LEU A 70 -5.03 6.06 21.77
N LEU A 71 -6.10 6.09 20.96
CA LEU A 71 -6.12 5.49 19.62
C LEU A 71 -5.12 6.18 18.69
N ILE A 72 -5.05 7.51 18.68
CA ILE A 72 -4.05 8.27 17.91
C ILE A 72 -2.63 7.86 18.31
N ASN A 73 -2.32 7.82 19.61
CA ASN A 73 -0.99 7.45 20.09
C ASN A 73 -0.60 6.01 19.68
N ILE A 74 -1.53 5.06 19.74
CA ILE A 74 -1.27 3.67 19.31
C ILE A 74 -1.07 3.59 17.79
N VAL A 75 -1.87 4.31 17.00
CA VAL A 75 -1.72 4.37 15.53
C VAL A 75 -0.40 5.03 15.09
N ILE A 76 0.15 5.96 15.87
CA ILE A 76 1.48 6.56 15.62
C ILE A 76 2.62 5.61 16.00
N THR A 77 2.49 4.89 17.12
CA THR A 77 3.60 4.12 17.74
C THR A 77 3.70 2.67 17.26
N HIS A 78 2.61 2.08 16.78
CA HIS A 78 2.54 0.66 16.42
C HIS A 78 2.17 0.47 14.95
N PRO A 79 2.66 -0.60 14.28
CA PRO A 79 2.24 -0.92 12.92
C PRO A 79 0.72 -1.17 12.86
N ILE A 80 0.03 -0.57 11.87
CA ILE A 80 -1.44 -0.67 11.79
C ILE A 80 -1.85 -2.07 11.32
N VAL A 81 -2.26 -2.90 12.28
CA VAL A 81 -2.96 -4.17 12.04
C VAL A 81 -4.37 -3.88 11.47
N PRO A 82 -4.91 -4.69 10.54
CA PRO A 82 -6.27 -4.47 10.00
C PRO A 82 -7.37 -4.31 11.06
N ILE A 83 -7.30 -5.08 12.16
CA ILE A 83 -8.25 -4.96 13.28
C ILE A 83 -8.18 -3.56 13.94
N LEU A 84 -6.98 -2.99 14.08
CA LEU A 84 -6.78 -1.64 14.62
C LEU A 84 -7.34 -0.57 13.68
N LYS A 85 -7.15 -0.74 12.36
CA LYS A 85 -7.75 0.13 11.33
C LYS A 85 -9.28 0.16 11.48
N ASP A 86 -9.90 -1.01 11.39
CA ASP A 86 -11.36 -1.11 11.33
C ASP A 86 -12.00 -0.61 12.64
N LEU A 87 -11.41 -0.96 13.80
CA LEU A 87 -11.83 -0.43 15.10
C LEU A 87 -11.75 1.11 15.11
N SER A 88 -10.61 1.67 14.69
CA SER A 88 -10.36 3.11 14.82
C SER A 88 -11.18 3.94 13.82
N ILE A 89 -11.44 3.41 12.61
CA ILE A 89 -12.36 4.05 11.64
C ILE A 89 -13.78 4.06 12.22
N GLU A 90 -14.33 2.91 12.62
CA GLU A 90 -15.71 2.83 13.10
C GLU A 90 -15.89 3.56 14.44
N PHE A 91 -14.87 3.59 15.30
CA PHE A 91 -14.86 4.38 16.55
C PHE A 91 -14.78 5.89 16.27
N SER A 92 -13.93 6.33 15.33
CA SER A 92 -13.85 7.75 14.95
C SER A 92 -15.18 8.26 14.39
N LEU A 93 -15.90 7.41 13.64
CA LEU A 93 -17.22 7.71 13.12
C LEU A 93 -18.26 7.78 14.26
N LEU A 94 -18.26 6.82 15.20
CA LEU A 94 -19.15 6.87 16.37
C LEU A 94 -18.91 8.11 17.24
N ALA A 95 -17.65 8.47 17.51
CA ALA A 95 -17.30 9.65 18.29
C ALA A 95 -17.68 10.97 17.59
N PHE A 96 -17.46 11.06 16.27
CA PHE A 96 -17.93 12.21 15.47
C PHE A 96 -19.46 12.33 15.49
N ASN A 97 -20.15 11.19 15.35
CA ASN A 97 -21.61 11.11 15.34
C ASN A 97 -22.22 11.51 16.70
N TRP A 98 -21.69 10.98 17.80
CA TRP A 98 -22.07 11.33 19.16
C TRP A 98 -21.88 12.83 19.41
N ASN A 99 -20.70 13.37 19.09
CA ASN A 99 -20.39 14.77 19.29
C ASN A 99 -21.30 15.73 18.50
N GLN A 100 -21.78 15.34 17.31
CA GLN A 100 -22.74 16.14 16.54
C GLN A 100 -24.12 16.23 17.22
N MET A 101 -24.51 15.19 17.97
CA MET A 101 -25.82 15.07 18.60
C MET A 101 -25.86 15.65 20.03
N THR A 102 -24.77 15.53 20.80
CA THR A 102 -24.71 15.94 22.21
C THR A 102 -24.09 17.33 22.40
N ILE A 103 -22.76 17.42 22.42
CA ILE A 103 -22.02 18.59 22.94
C ILE A 103 -21.62 19.59 21.84
N LYS A 104 -21.34 19.09 20.62
CA LYS A 104 -20.73 19.84 19.50
C LYS A 104 -19.35 20.41 19.83
N SER A 105 -18.61 19.76 20.73
CA SER A 105 -17.24 20.10 21.09
C SER A 105 -16.32 20.15 19.87
N HIS A 106 -15.52 21.21 19.78
CA HIS A 106 -14.57 21.36 18.68
C HIS A 106 -13.42 20.34 18.80
N GLU A 107 -12.97 20.03 20.02
CA GLU A 107 -11.84 19.13 20.25
C GLU A 107 -12.16 17.69 19.81
N VAL A 108 -13.30 17.14 20.24
CA VAL A 108 -13.72 15.78 19.85
C VAL A 108 -13.90 15.67 18.33
N LYS A 109 -14.40 16.73 17.68
CA LYS A 109 -14.49 16.83 16.22
C LYS A 109 -13.11 16.83 15.55
N VAL A 110 -12.15 17.59 16.06
CA VAL A 110 -10.78 17.63 15.52
C VAL A 110 -10.09 16.27 15.72
N LEU A 111 -10.16 15.69 16.91
CA LEU A 111 -9.50 14.41 17.22
C LEU A 111 -10.06 13.24 16.41
N SER A 112 -11.39 13.14 16.25
CA SER A 112 -12.01 12.11 15.41
C SER A 112 -11.61 12.24 13.93
N LEU A 113 -11.55 13.46 13.40
CA LEU A 113 -11.08 13.71 12.03
C LEU A 113 -9.57 13.44 11.87
N THR A 114 -8.75 13.80 12.85
CA THR A 114 -7.30 13.53 12.85
C THR A 114 -7.00 12.04 12.89
N LEU A 115 -7.66 11.28 13.77
CA LEU A 115 -7.53 9.82 13.84
C LEU A 115 -7.86 9.17 12.48
N ARG A 116 -8.99 9.55 11.87
CA ARG A 116 -9.37 9.04 10.55
C ARG A 116 -8.35 9.39 9.46
N ARG A 117 -7.94 10.66 9.36
CA ARG A 117 -6.94 11.13 8.38
C ARG A 117 -5.62 10.38 8.53
N LEU A 118 -5.17 10.14 9.76
CA LEU A 118 -3.94 9.41 10.06
C LEU A 118 -3.99 7.97 9.53
N ILE A 119 -5.11 7.27 9.75
CA ILE A 119 -5.34 5.90 9.25
C ILE A 119 -5.38 5.90 7.71
N ASP A 120 -6.19 6.78 7.11
CA ASP A 120 -6.32 6.88 5.65
C ASP A 120 -4.96 7.18 4.98
N THR A 121 -4.14 8.04 5.60
CA THR A 121 -2.79 8.36 5.15
C THR A 121 -1.85 7.14 5.22
N HIS A 122 -1.84 6.44 6.36
CA HIS A 122 -0.98 5.27 6.55
C HIS A 122 -1.32 4.13 5.59
N TRP A 123 -2.62 3.90 5.32
CA TRP A 123 -3.06 2.92 4.33
C TRP A 123 -2.67 3.31 2.91
N THR A 124 -2.83 4.59 2.53
CA THR A 124 -2.38 5.10 1.23
C THR A 124 -0.87 4.90 1.04
N MET A 125 -0.06 5.13 2.09
CA MET A 125 1.38 4.85 2.06
C MET A 125 1.69 3.35 1.90
N MET A 126 0.97 2.47 2.61
CA MET A 126 1.12 1.02 2.48
C MET A 126 0.76 0.50 1.08
N ASP A 127 -0.32 1.00 0.49
CA ASP A 127 -0.73 0.64 -0.88
C ASP A 127 0.31 1.13 -1.90
N ALA A 128 0.84 2.36 -1.73
CA ALA A 128 1.94 2.86 -2.56
C ALA A 128 3.21 1.99 -2.46
N ILE A 129 3.55 1.50 -1.25
CA ILE A 129 4.67 0.56 -1.04
C ILE A 129 4.41 -0.77 -1.77
N ILE A 130 3.18 -1.30 -1.75
CA ILE A 130 2.82 -2.53 -2.47
C ILE A 130 2.94 -2.34 -3.99
N VAL A 131 2.46 -1.21 -4.52
CA VAL A 131 2.58 -0.86 -5.94
C VAL A 131 4.06 -0.71 -6.35
N MET A 132 4.86 0.03 -5.58
CA MET A 132 6.31 0.16 -5.83
C MET A 132 7.03 -1.20 -5.81
N LYS A 133 6.69 -2.09 -4.85
CA LYS A 133 7.22 -3.48 -4.81
C LYS A 133 6.75 -4.34 -5.98
N LYS A 134 5.61 -4.05 -6.60
CA LYS A 134 5.18 -4.71 -7.84
C LYS A 134 5.99 -4.18 -9.03
N LEU A 135 6.06 -2.87 -9.21
CA LEU A 135 6.86 -2.24 -10.28
C LEU A 135 8.33 -2.68 -10.23
N LEU A 136 8.96 -2.72 -9.05
CA LEU A 136 10.34 -3.17 -8.90
C LEU A 136 10.53 -4.64 -9.33
N ARG A 137 9.52 -5.51 -9.16
CA ARG A 137 9.55 -6.88 -9.67
C ARG A 137 9.43 -6.90 -11.18
N GLU A 138 8.53 -6.14 -11.77
CA GLU A 138 8.43 -6.05 -13.23
C GLU A 138 9.72 -5.49 -13.86
N PHE A 139 10.32 -4.43 -13.29
CA PHE A 139 11.62 -3.92 -13.76
C PHE A 139 12.75 -4.95 -13.65
N LYS A 140 12.75 -5.79 -12.60
CA LYS A 140 13.69 -6.92 -12.51
C LYS A 140 13.41 -7.97 -13.58
N ASN A 141 12.15 -8.30 -13.87
CA ASN A 141 11.78 -9.22 -14.94
C ASN A 141 12.23 -8.66 -16.30
N PHE A 142 11.96 -7.38 -16.59
CA PHE A 142 12.42 -6.69 -17.81
C PHE A 142 13.95 -6.69 -17.95
N LYS A 143 14.73 -6.55 -16.87
CA LYS A 143 16.20 -6.63 -16.94
C LYS A 143 16.71 -8.01 -17.38
N HIS A 144 15.96 -9.09 -17.10
CA HIS A 144 16.29 -10.45 -17.54
C HIS A 144 15.59 -10.83 -18.86
N PHE A 145 14.69 -9.99 -19.35
CA PHE A 145 14.01 -10.18 -20.62
C PHE A 145 14.91 -9.71 -21.77
N TYR A 146 15.62 -10.65 -22.40
CA TYR A 146 16.21 -10.43 -23.71
C TYR A 146 15.11 -10.57 -24.77
N PRO A 147 14.74 -9.50 -25.51
CA PRO A 147 13.75 -9.62 -26.57
C PRO A 147 14.35 -10.43 -27.74
N PRO A 148 13.63 -11.37 -28.37
CA PRO A 148 14.15 -12.17 -29.50
C PRO A 148 14.69 -11.34 -30.66
N ALA A 149 14.19 -10.11 -30.85
CA ALA A 149 14.69 -9.15 -31.83
C ALA A 149 16.19 -8.81 -31.65
N PHE A 150 16.72 -8.84 -30.42
CA PHE A 150 18.14 -8.59 -30.15
C PHE A 150 19.02 -9.80 -30.52
N GLU A 151 18.51 -11.03 -30.47
CA GLU A 151 19.22 -12.22 -30.95
C GLU A 151 19.24 -12.27 -32.48
N LEU A 152 18.12 -11.90 -33.12
CA LEU A 152 18.04 -11.74 -34.58
C LEU A 152 18.98 -10.65 -35.09
N SER A 153 19.03 -9.47 -34.45
CA SER A 153 19.98 -8.42 -34.85
C SER A 153 21.43 -8.83 -34.61
N LYS A 154 21.72 -9.53 -33.50
CA LYS A 154 23.08 -10.01 -33.19
C LYS A 154 23.56 -11.05 -34.21
N SER A 155 22.75 -12.06 -34.49
CA SER A 155 23.08 -13.09 -35.49
C SER A 155 23.19 -12.51 -36.91
N TYR A 156 22.33 -11.55 -37.28
CA TYR A 156 22.48 -10.82 -38.54
C TYR A 156 23.81 -10.06 -38.63
N LEU A 157 24.16 -9.28 -37.59
CA LEU A 157 25.43 -8.54 -37.56
C LEU A 157 26.66 -9.48 -37.57
N GLN A 158 26.61 -10.62 -36.87
CA GLN A 158 27.65 -11.64 -36.94
C GLN A 158 27.79 -12.20 -38.36
N SER A 159 26.68 -12.52 -39.04
CA SER A 159 26.71 -13.02 -40.42
C SER A 159 27.28 -12.00 -41.44
N LEU A 160 27.06 -10.70 -41.22
CA LEU A 160 27.67 -9.64 -42.03
C LEU A 160 29.18 -9.52 -41.75
N GLN A 161 29.60 -9.63 -40.50
CA GLN A 161 31.01 -9.58 -40.11
C GLN A 161 31.80 -10.77 -40.66
N GLU A 162 31.23 -11.97 -40.61
CA GLU A 162 31.81 -13.19 -41.21
C GLU A 162 31.91 -13.10 -42.73
N LYS A 163 30.88 -12.57 -43.41
CA LYS A 163 30.91 -12.29 -44.86
C LYS A 163 31.96 -11.23 -45.24
N GLY A 164 32.11 -10.17 -44.44
CA GLY A 164 33.18 -9.18 -44.63
C GLY A 164 34.57 -9.79 -44.48
N ALA A 165 34.77 -10.65 -43.47
CA ALA A 165 36.04 -11.30 -43.19
C ALA A 165 36.42 -12.41 -44.19
N THR A 166 35.44 -13.04 -44.86
CA THR A 166 35.67 -14.03 -45.92
C THR A 166 36.02 -13.36 -47.25
N ASN A 167 35.27 -12.32 -47.65
CA ASN A 167 35.61 -11.51 -48.85
C ASN A 167 37.02 -10.91 -48.79
N LEU A 168 37.49 -10.51 -47.59
CA LEU A 168 38.86 -10.02 -47.38
C LEU A 168 39.95 -11.11 -47.52
N LYS A 169 39.61 -12.38 -47.35
CA LYS A 169 40.55 -13.50 -47.55
C LYS A 169 40.64 -13.90 -49.03
N GLU A 170 39.50 -13.97 -49.72
CA GLU A 170 39.44 -14.33 -51.14
C GLU A 170 40.14 -13.28 -52.03
N GLY A 171 40.06 -12.00 -51.65
CA GLY A 171 40.80 -10.91 -52.31
C GLY A 171 42.33 -11.00 -52.22
N CYS A 172 42.89 -11.68 -51.21
CA CYS A 172 44.34 -11.87 -51.09
C CYS A 172 44.89 -13.06 -51.88
N THR A 173 44.04 -13.96 -52.36
CA THR A 173 44.45 -15.14 -53.14
C THR A 173 44.37 -14.95 -54.67
N ALA A 174 43.89 -13.80 -55.14
CA ALA A 174 43.63 -13.51 -56.55
C ALA A 174 44.77 -12.79 -57.31
N HIS A 175 46.00 -12.75 -56.76
CA HIS A 175 47.19 -12.18 -57.41
C HIS A 175 48.36 -13.17 -57.37
N GLY A 176 48.25 -14.25 -58.16
CA GLY A 176 49.27 -15.30 -58.20
C GLY A 176 49.06 -16.45 -59.19
N ALA A 177 48.49 -16.19 -60.38
CA ALA A 177 48.43 -17.17 -61.47
C ALA A 177 48.17 -16.54 -62.85
N SER A 178 49.25 -16.23 -63.58
CA SER A 178 49.31 -16.01 -65.05
C SER A 178 50.80 -15.87 -65.39
N GLU A 179 51.49 -16.96 -65.73
CA GLU A 179 51.67 -17.46 -67.11
C GLU A 179 52.55 -16.56 -67.97
N GLU A 180 53.74 -17.06 -68.32
CA GLU A 180 54.27 -16.99 -69.70
C GLU A 180 55.44 -18.00 -69.89
N GLU A 181 55.28 -18.92 -70.85
CA GLU A 181 56.32 -19.86 -71.32
C GLU A 181 57.10 -19.25 -72.50
N VAL A 182 58.39 -18.94 -72.33
CA VAL A 182 59.32 -18.39 -73.37
C VAL A 182 60.76 -18.76 -72.97
N ASP A 183 61.64 -19.36 -73.79
CA ASP A 183 61.53 -20.20 -75.00
C ASP A 183 62.77 -21.15 -75.01
N LYS A 184 63.27 -21.58 -76.19
CA LYS A 184 64.41 -22.47 -76.41
C LYS A 184 65.78 -21.77 -76.43
N ASP A 185 66.85 -22.57 -76.25
CA ASP A 185 68.02 -22.78 -77.15
C ASP A 185 69.12 -23.53 -76.33
N GLU A 186 69.80 -24.58 -76.83
CA GLU A 186 70.97 -24.55 -77.75
C GLU A 186 72.16 -23.74 -77.14
N GLN A 187 73.40 -24.23 -76.96
CA GLN A 187 74.23 -25.26 -77.64
C GLN A 187 75.25 -25.94 -76.69
N ASP A 188 76.08 -26.83 -77.27
CA ASP A 188 77.22 -27.57 -76.68
C ASP A 188 78.37 -26.72 -76.07
#